data_AF-A0A2K5HYG3-F1
#
_entry.id   AF-A0A2K5HYG3-F1
#
_cell.length_a   1.000
_cell.length_b   1.000
_cell.length_c   1.000
_cell.angle_alpha   90.00
_cell.angle_beta   90.00
_cell.angle_gamma   90.00
#
_symmetry.space_group_name_H-M   'P 1'
#
loop_
_entity.id
_entity.type
_entity.pdbx_description
1 polymer ?
#
loop_
_entity_poly.entity_id
_entity_poly.type
_entity_poly.pdbx_seq_one_letter_code
_entity_poly.pdbx_strand_id
1 'polypeptide(L)'
;MLAYHSSLTGPDTKLTGNMALLPIRSQFKGPAPRETKDTDIVDEAICYFKANVFFKNYEIKNEADRTLIYITLYISECLKKLQKYNSKIQGKKEMYTLGITNFPIPGEPHFPLNAIYAKPVSKQENEVVRFMNKSLSGPGQ
;
A
#
# COMPACT_ATOMS: atom_id res chain seq x y z
N MET A 1 13.05 14.72 -14.77
CA MET A 1 12.37 13.41 -14.84
C MET A 1 11.02 13.55 -14.16
N LEU A 2 10.01 12.79 -14.58
CA LEU A 2 8.68 12.76 -13.95
C LEU A 2 8.60 11.54 -13.02
N ALA A 3 7.67 11.55 -12.06
CA ALA A 3 7.42 10.39 -11.19
C ALA A 3 6.85 9.22 -12.00
N TYR A 4 7.09 7.99 -11.54
CA TYR A 4 6.54 6.77 -12.14
C TYR A 4 5.13 6.53 -11.62
N HIS A 5 4.19 6.30 -12.55
CA HIS A 5 2.77 6.05 -12.28
C HIS A 5 2.42 4.57 -12.43
N SER A 6 1.34 4.16 -11.78
CA SER A 6 0.87 2.77 -11.93
C SER A 6 0.32 2.55 -13.34
N SER A 7 0.70 1.42 -13.94
CA SER A 7 0.16 0.95 -15.22
C SER A 7 -1.03 0.01 -15.03
N LEU A 8 -1.31 -0.39 -13.80
CA LEU A 8 -2.34 -1.35 -13.43
C LEU A 8 -3.69 -0.64 -13.29
N THR A 9 -4.36 -0.45 -14.43
CA THR A 9 -5.75 0.03 -14.48
C THR A 9 -6.61 -0.97 -15.23
N GLY A 10 -7.75 -1.34 -14.66
CA GLY A 10 -8.77 -2.16 -15.33
C GLY A 10 -10.13 -1.47 -15.34
N PRO A 11 -10.97 -1.68 -16.38
CA PRO A 11 -12.31 -1.09 -16.44
C PRO A 11 -13.20 -1.52 -15.26
N ASP A 12 -12.96 -2.71 -14.71
CA ASP A 12 -13.72 -3.28 -13.58
C ASP A 12 -12.99 -3.19 -12.23
N THR A 13 -11.98 -2.32 -12.12
CA THR A 13 -11.25 -2.14 -10.86
C THR A 13 -12.16 -1.56 -9.79
N LYS A 14 -12.41 -2.35 -8.74
CA LYS A 14 -13.18 -1.89 -7.57
C LYS A 14 -12.43 -0.77 -6.86
N LEU A 15 -13.17 0.17 -6.31
CA LEU A 15 -12.61 1.26 -5.53
C LEU A 15 -12.91 1.07 -4.05
N THR A 16 -12.02 1.58 -3.21
CA THR A 16 -12.22 1.75 -1.77
C THR A 16 -11.82 3.18 -1.44
N GLY A 17 -12.79 4.02 -1.12
CA GLY A 17 -12.69 5.46 -1.12
C GLY A 17 -12.41 5.95 -2.54
N ASN A 18 -11.31 6.68 -2.68
CA ASN A 18 -10.76 7.09 -3.98
C ASN A 18 -9.48 6.32 -4.37
N MET A 19 -9.24 5.17 -3.74
CA MET A 19 -8.13 4.27 -4.04
C MET A 19 -8.61 3.06 -4.84
N ALA A 20 -7.76 2.57 -5.74
CA ALA A 20 -8.02 1.34 -6.48
C ALA A 20 -7.74 0.11 -5.61
N LEU A 21 -8.73 -0.75 -5.45
CA LEU A 21 -8.59 -2.08 -4.84
C LEU A 21 -8.08 -3.06 -5.90
N LEU A 22 -6.77 -2.97 -6.17
CA LEU A 22 -6.09 -3.78 -7.16
C LEU A 22 -5.88 -5.22 -6.66
N PRO A 23 -5.93 -6.22 -7.55
CA PRO A 23 -5.56 -7.58 -7.19
C PRO A 23 -4.11 -7.66 -6.72
N ILE A 24 -3.83 -8.53 -5.74
CA ILE A 24 -2.47 -8.79 -5.25
C ILE A 24 -2.21 -10.28 -5.13
N ARG A 25 -0.95 -10.67 -5.30
CA ARG A 25 -0.49 -12.04 -5.11
C ARG A 25 -0.08 -12.23 -3.66
N SER A 26 -1.08 -12.57 -2.82
CA SER A 26 -0.87 -12.78 -1.39
C SER A 26 -1.53 -14.06 -0.90
N GLN A 27 -0.87 -14.77 0.02
CA GLN A 27 -1.45 -15.90 0.76
C GLN A 27 -2.29 -15.44 1.96
N PHE A 28 -2.24 -14.14 2.30
CA PHE A 28 -2.94 -13.58 3.43
C PHE A 28 -4.40 -13.30 3.07
N LYS A 29 -5.29 -13.57 4.03
CA LYS A 29 -6.71 -13.23 3.87
C LYS A 29 -6.86 -11.72 3.82
N GLY A 30 -7.61 -11.23 2.84
CA GLY A 30 -7.86 -9.82 2.65
C GLY A 30 -8.98 -9.56 1.65
N PRO A 31 -9.45 -8.31 1.56
CA PRO A 31 -10.50 -7.89 0.65
C PRO A 31 -10.01 -7.72 -0.79
N ALA A 32 -8.68 -7.63 -0.99
CA ALA A 32 -8.09 -7.50 -2.31
C ALA A 32 -8.35 -8.76 -3.14
N PRO A 33 -8.74 -8.62 -4.43
CA PRO A 33 -8.86 -9.76 -5.33
C PRO A 33 -7.54 -10.53 -5.44
N ARG A 34 -7.61 -11.81 -5.79
CA ARG A 34 -6.40 -12.60 -6.08
C ARG A 34 -5.87 -12.23 -7.45
N GLU A 35 -4.60 -11.86 -7.51
CA GLU A 35 -3.90 -11.69 -8.79
C GLU A 35 -3.52 -13.05 -9.38
N THR A 36 -3.69 -13.20 -10.69
CA THR A 36 -3.32 -14.40 -11.47
C THR A 36 -2.09 -14.17 -12.33
N LYS A 37 -1.71 -12.91 -12.54
CA LYS A 37 -0.51 -12.50 -13.28
C LYS A 37 0.75 -12.56 -12.42
N ASP A 38 1.90 -12.41 -13.07
CA ASP A 38 3.21 -12.44 -12.42
C ASP A 38 3.59 -11.16 -11.67
N THR A 39 2.90 -10.06 -11.95
CA THR A 39 3.16 -8.72 -11.39
C THR A 39 1.89 -8.12 -10.80
N ASP A 40 1.99 -7.55 -9.61
CA ASP A 40 0.93 -6.79 -8.97
C ASP A 40 1.39 -5.36 -8.56
N ILE A 41 0.50 -4.61 -7.89
CA ILE A 41 0.78 -3.24 -7.47
C ILE A 41 1.88 -3.14 -6.41
N VAL A 42 2.12 -4.20 -5.64
CA VAL A 42 3.20 -4.25 -4.65
C VAL A 42 4.54 -4.39 -5.38
N ASP A 43 4.60 -5.23 -6.40
CA ASP A 43 5.77 -5.37 -7.26
C ASP A 43 6.11 -4.04 -7.98
N GLU A 44 5.10 -3.35 -8.54
CA GLU A 44 5.27 -2.01 -9.12
C GLU A 44 5.82 -1.01 -8.08
N ALA A 45 5.23 -0.99 -6.88
CA ALA A 45 5.66 -0.07 -5.82
C ALA A 45 7.11 -0.30 -5.41
N ILE A 46 7.53 -1.55 -5.22
CA ILE A 46 8.91 -1.90 -4.87
C ILE A 46 9.87 -1.53 -6.01
N CYS A 47 9.49 -1.81 -7.26
CA CYS A 47 10.27 -1.46 -8.45
C CYS A 47 10.49 0.05 -8.56
N TYR A 48 9.42 0.84 -8.39
CA TYR A 48 9.48 2.30 -8.52
C TYR A 48 9.97 3.02 -7.26
N PHE A 49 10.02 2.36 -6.10
CA PHE A 49 10.32 2.98 -4.81
C PHE A 49 11.57 3.85 -4.84
N LYS A 50 12.70 3.31 -5.33
CA LYS A 50 13.99 4.01 -5.34
C LYS A 50 13.98 5.30 -6.15
N ALA A 51 13.15 5.36 -7.20
CA ALA A 51 13.00 6.58 -7.99
C ALA A 51 11.95 7.52 -7.38
N ASN A 52 10.77 6.97 -7.04
CA ASN A 52 9.62 7.75 -6.60
C ASN A 52 9.86 8.45 -5.24
N VAL A 53 10.66 7.86 -4.34
CA VAL A 53 10.89 8.44 -3.00
C VAL A 53 11.62 9.79 -3.02
N PHE A 54 12.32 10.15 -4.10
CA PHE A 54 13.02 11.44 -4.22
C PHE A 54 12.13 12.58 -4.73
N PHE A 55 10.94 12.28 -5.25
CA PHE A 55 10.05 13.31 -5.78
C PHE A 55 9.26 14.00 -4.67
N LYS A 56 9.31 15.33 -4.65
CA LYS A 56 8.53 16.17 -3.73
C LYS A 56 7.08 16.37 -4.20
N ASN A 57 6.87 16.31 -5.51
CA ASN A 57 5.57 16.51 -6.15
C ASN A 57 5.21 15.25 -6.93
N TYR A 58 3.97 14.81 -6.80
CA TYR A 58 3.41 13.68 -7.54
C TYR A 58 2.02 14.08 -8.03
N GLU A 59 1.83 14.11 -9.35
CA GLU A 59 0.52 14.35 -9.96
C GLU A 59 -0.29 13.05 -9.93
N ILE A 60 -1.50 13.06 -9.39
CA ILE A 60 -2.31 11.84 -9.33
C ILE A 60 -3.15 11.74 -10.60
N LYS A 61 -2.84 10.76 -11.45
CA LYS A 61 -3.54 10.57 -12.73
C LYS A 61 -4.77 9.70 -12.61
N ASN A 62 -4.77 8.75 -11.68
CA ASN A 62 -5.86 7.80 -11.47
C ASN A 62 -5.88 7.27 -10.02
N GLU A 63 -6.83 6.39 -9.73
CA GLU A 63 -7.03 5.77 -8.43
C GLU A 63 -5.93 4.74 -8.09
N ALA A 64 -5.29 4.15 -9.11
CA ALA A 64 -4.17 3.22 -8.95
C ALA A 64 -2.91 3.95 -8.45
N ASP A 65 -2.67 5.19 -8.88
CA ASP A 65 -1.62 6.06 -8.34
C ASP A 65 -1.79 6.30 -6.84
N ARG A 66 -3.02 6.44 -6.34
CA ARG A 66 -3.25 6.58 -4.90
C ARG A 66 -2.86 5.30 -4.16
N THR A 67 -3.17 4.14 -4.71
CA THR A 67 -2.71 2.86 -4.14
C THR A 67 -1.19 2.73 -4.17
N LEU A 68 -0.54 3.15 -5.27
CA LEU A 68 0.91 3.15 -5.43
C LEU A 68 1.60 4.08 -4.41
N ILE A 69 1.10 5.31 -4.24
CA ILE A 69 1.61 6.28 -3.24
C ILE A 69 1.45 5.70 -1.84
N TYR A 70 0.29 5.09 -1.53
CA TYR A 70 0.03 4.49 -0.24
C TYR A 70 1.06 3.40 0.10
N ILE A 71 1.33 2.48 -0.83
CA ILE A 71 2.33 1.41 -0.65
C ILE A 71 3.73 2.01 -0.54
N THR A 72 4.06 3.05 -1.29
CA THR A 72 5.36 3.75 -1.21
C THR A 72 5.61 4.33 0.19
N LEU A 73 4.58 4.94 0.80
CA LEU A 73 4.66 5.41 2.18
C LEU A 73 4.83 4.23 3.16
N TYR A 74 4.11 3.13 2.93
CA TYR A 74 4.21 1.93 3.76
C TYR A 74 5.61 1.31 3.71
N ILE A 75 6.23 1.20 2.52
CA ILE A 75 7.62 0.75 2.36
C ILE A 75 8.57 1.63 3.19
N SER A 76 8.34 2.94 3.23
CA SER A 76 9.17 3.86 4.01
C SER A 76 9.07 3.57 5.52
N GLU A 77 7.88 3.25 6.03
CA GLU A 77 7.68 2.82 7.42
C GLU A 77 8.33 1.45 7.71
N CYS A 78 8.25 0.50 6.78
CA CYS A 78 8.97 -0.77 6.87
C CYS A 78 10.48 -0.56 7.01
N LEU A 79 11.08 0.29 6.15
CA LEU A 79 12.51 0.59 6.19
C LEU A 79 12.93 1.27 7.51
N LYS A 80 12.11 2.19 8.03
CA LYS A 80 12.35 2.84 9.34
C LYS A 80 12.34 1.85 10.50
N LYS A 81 11.61 0.73 10.40
CA LYS A 81 11.64 -0.33 11.41
C LYS A 81 12.81 -1.28 11.19
N LEU A 82 13.03 -1.71 9.94
CA LEU A 82 14.09 -2.65 9.57
C LEU A 82 15.49 -2.13 9.87
N GLN A 83 15.73 -0.81 9.82
CA GLN A 83 17.04 -0.22 10.13
C GLN A 83 17.59 -0.59 11.54
N LYS A 84 16.73 -1.04 12.46
CA LYS A 84 17.11 -1.42 13.83
C LYS A 84 17.58 -2.87 13.97
N TYR A 85 17.40 -3.68 12.93
CA TYR A 85 17.59 -5.13 13.00
C TYR A 85 18.62 -5.59 11.98
N ASN A 86 19.59 -6.40 12.43
CA ASN A 86 20.65 -6.94 11.58
C ASN A 86 20.42 -8.40 11.16
N SER A 87 19.28 -9.00 11.57
CA SER A 87 18.93 -10.39 11.25
C SER A 87 17.66 -10.44 10.40
N LYS A 88 17.71 -11.20 9.29
CA LYS A 88 16.55 -11.45 8.43
C LYS A 88 15.37 -12.07 9.22
N ILE A 89 15.66 -12.92 10.20
CA ILE A 89 14.63 -13.57 11.03
C ILE A 89 13.93 -12.53 11.91
N GLN A 90 14.70 -11.66 12.58
CA GLN A 90 14.15 -10.60 13.42
C GLN A 90 13.37 -9.58 12.58
N GLY A 91 13.91 -9.20 11.41
CA GLY A 91 13.23 -8.31 10.46
C GLY A 91 11.89 -8.89 10.00
N LYS A 92 11.83 -10.18 9.63
CA LYS A 92 10.57 -10.85 9.28
C LYS A 92 9.54 -10.79 10.42
N LYS A 93 9.97 -11.05 11.66
CA LYS A 93 9.08 -10.97 12.84
C LYS A 93 8.55 -9.56 13.04
N GLU A 94 9.41 -8.55 12.91
CA GLU A 94 8.98 -7.15 13.04
C GLU A 94 8.02 -6.74 11.91
N MET A 95 8.26 -7.14 10.65
CA MET A 95 7.34 -6.84 9.55
C MET A 95 5.97 -7.45 9.77
N TYR A 96 5.90 -8.66 10.34
CA TYR A 96 4.64 -9.25 10.76
C TYR A 96 3.93 -8.42 11.84
N THR A 97 4.66 -7.99 12.87
CA THR A 97 4.12 -7.11 13.92
C THR A 97 3.65 -5.77 13.35
N LEU A 98 4.42 -5.18 12.43
CA LEU A 98 4.05 -3.95 11.75
C LEU A 98 2.77 -4.14 10.95
N GLY A 99 2.63 -5.26 10.25
CA GLY A 99 1.45 -5.55 9.44
C GLY A 99 0.14 -5.66 10.19
N ILE A 100 0.18 -6.15 11.42
CA ILE A 100 -1.01 -6.23 12.28
C ILE A 100 -1.27 -4.93 13.06
N THR A 101 -0.30 -4.00 13.07
CA THR A 101 -0.44 -2.72 13.77
C THR A 101 -1.48 -1.85 13.08
N ASN A 102 -2.30 -1.17 13.87
CA ASN A 102 -3.28 -0.23 13.35
C ASN A 102 -2.57 1.04 12.88
N PHE A 103 -2.45 1.19 11.56
CA PHE A 103 -2.03 2.45 10.95
C PHE A 103 -3.19 3.43 10.85
N PRO A 104 -2.92 4.75 10.92
CA PRO A 104 -3.92 5.75 10.61
C PRO A 104 -4.36 5.59 9.16
N ILE A 105 -5.66 5.67 8.92
CA ILE A 105 -6.29 5.60 7.60
C ILE A 105 -6.81 6.99 7.19
N PRO A 106 -7.16 7.21 5.91
CA PRO A 106 -7.75 8.48 5.47
C PRO A 106 -8.94 8.90 6.35
N GLY A 107 -8.90 10.14 6.82
CA GLY A 107 -9.86 10.75 7.74
C GLY A 107 -9.48 10.66 9.23
N GLU A 108 -8.46 9.90 9.59
CA GLU A 108 -7.98 9.82 10.98
C GLU A 108 -6.92 10.90 11.30
N PRO A 109 -6.83 11.34 12.56
CA PRO A 109 -5.71 12.14 13.02
C PRO A 109 -4.40 11.40 12.73
N HIS A 110 -3.37 12.14 12.31
CA HIS A 110 -2.04 11.64 11.95
C HIS A 110 -1.93 10.88 10.61
N PHE A 111 -2.99 10.77 9.81
CA PHE A 111 -2.83 10.38 8.40
C PHE A 111 -2.28 11.57 7.58
N PRO A 112 -1.10 11.45 6.95
CA PRO A 112 -0.40 12.60 6.38
C PRO A 112 -1.05 13.20 5.13
N LEU A 113 -1.89 12.43 4.41
CA LEU A 113 -2.43 12.81 3.09
C LEU A 113 -3.97 12.96 3.10
N ASN A 114 -4.55 13.42 4.22
CA ASN A 114 -6.00 13.59 4.36
C ASN A 114 -6.64 14.51 3.30
N ALA A 115 -5.89 15.47 2.75
CA ALA A 115 -6.39 16.36 1.69
C ALA A 115 -6.57 15.66 0.33
N ILE A 116 -5.96 14.48 0.15
CA ILE A 116 -5.84 13.80 -1.14
C ILE A 116 -6.61 12.47 -1.15
N TYR A 117 -6.76 11.86 0.02
CA TYR A 117 -7.47 10.58 0.18
C TYR A 117 -8.86 10.79 0.75
N ALA A 118 -9.85 10.12 0.17
CA ALA A 118 -11.20 10.13 0.66
C ALA A 118 -11.30 9.30 1.94
N LYS A 119 -11.95 9.85 2.97
CA LYS A 119 -12.30 9.11 4.18
C LYS A 119 -13.28 7.98 3.82
N PRO A 120 -13.09 6.75 4.34
CA PRO A 120 -14.06 5.68 4.17
C PRO A 120 -15.43 6.06 4.73
N VAL A 121 -16.50 5.87 3.95
CA VAL A 121 -17.87 6.29 4.28
C VAL A 121 -18.63 5.22 5.05
N SER A 122 -18.21 3.96 5.01
CA SER A 122 -18.86 2.84 5.71
C SER A 122 -17.90 2.08 6.64
N LYS A 123 -18.45 1.36 7.62
CA LYS A 123 -17.66 0.45 8.48
C LYS A 123 -16.96 -0.63 7.66
N GLN A 124 -17.65 -1.16 6.65
CA GLN A 124 -17.10 -2.18 5.75
C GLN A 124 -15.90 -1.65 4.97
N GLU A 125 -15.98 -0.44 4.44
CA GLU A 125 -14.88 0.20 3.71
C GLU A 125 -13.70 0.55 4.62
N ASN A 126 -13.97 0.99 5.86
CA ASN A 126 -12.94 1.16 6.89
C ASN A 126 -12.18 -0.14 7.14
N GLU A 127 -12.90 -1.25 7.26
CA GLU A 127 -12.28 -2.57 7.40
C GLU A 127 -11.45 -2.92 6.16
N VAL A 128 -11.96 -2.66 4.94
CA VAL A 128 -11.22 -2.93 3.70
C VAL A 128 -9.89 -2.19 3.64
N VAL A 129 -9.88 -0.88 3.93
CA VAL A 129 -8.62 -0.09 3.96
C VAL A 129 -7.66 -0.62 5.02
N ARG A 130 -8.16 -0.93 6.23
CA ARG A 130 -7.34 -1.51 7.30
C ARG A 130 -6.79 -2.89 6.95
N PHE A 131 -7.55 -3.70 6.22
CA PHE A 131 -7.11 -5.02 5.77
C PHE A 131 -6.13 -4.94 4.59
N MET A 132 -6.26 -3.95 3.69
CA MET A 132 -5.23 -3.72 2.66
C MET A 132 -3.85 -3.54 3.30
N ASN A 133 -3.75 -2.78 4.40
CA ASN A 133 -2.50 -2.62 5.14
C ASN A 133 -1.95 -3.96 5.62
N LYS A 134 -2.83 -4.79 6.20
CA LYS A 134 -2.45 -6.14 6.67
C LYS A 134 -1.96 -7.03 5.53
N SER A 135 -2.63 -7.01 4.38
CA SER A 135 -2.27 -7.85 3.22
C SER A 135 -0.95 -7.45 2.56
N LEU A 136 -0.57 -6.16 2.61
CA LEU A 136 0.70 -5.64 2.09
C LEU A 136 1.92 -6.00 2.95
N SER A 137 1.69 -6.41 4.20
CA SER A 137 2.73 -6.57 5.22
C SER A 137 3.14 -8.01 5.47
N GLY A 138 2.50 -8.94 4.77
CA GLY A 138 2.72 -10.36 4.91
C GLY A 138 3.99 -10.79 4.18
N PRO A 139 4.95 -11.48 4.82
CA PRO A 139 6.13 -11.96 4.11
C PRO A 139 5.71 -12.92 3.00
N GLY A 140 6.10 -12.59 1.76
CA GLY A 140 6.45 -13.61 0.78
C GLY A 140 7.50 -14.52 1.41
N GLN A 141 7.34 -15.83 1.22
CA GLN A 141 8.08 -16.91 1.87
C GLN A 141 9.57 -16.61 2.13
#